data_AF-A0A7V3EJK1-F1
#
_entry.id   AF-A0A7V3EJK1-F1
#
_cell.length_a   1.000
_cell.length_b   1.000
_cell.length_c   1.000
_cell.angle_alpha   90.00
_cell.angle_beta   90.00
_cell.angle_gamma   90.00
#
_symmetry.space_group_name_H-M   'P 1'
#
loop_
_entity.id
_entity.type
_entity.pdbx_description
1 polymer ?
#
loop_
_entity_poly.entity_id
_entity_poly.type
_entity_poly.pdbx_seq_one_letter_code
_entity_poly.pdbx_strand_id
1 'polypeptide(L)'
;MKRPYANARDVLPSEVLDAVRLHFTGLLWVPSDVGFYEERRKLVLALKDQGVPTREIARLSGVTSRRVRQIVAQSREESIPTHRDPLR
;
A
#
# COMPACT_ATOMS: atom_id res chain seq x y z
N MET A 1 -5.05 0.03 10.70
CA MET A 1 -5.26 0.97 11.82
C MET A 1 -4.25 2.09 11.66
N LYS A 2 -4.65 3.37 11.74
CA LYS A 2 -3.66 4.46 11.78
C LYS A 2 -2.91 4.32 13.10
N ARG A 3 -1.59 4.14 13.06
CA ARG A 3 -0.79 4.21 14.29
C ARG A 3 -0.83 5.67 14.76
N PRO A 4 -1.08 5.93 16.06
CA PRO A 4 -0.96 7.28 16.59
C PRO A 4 0.48 7.78 16.37
N TYR A 5 0.66 9.10 16.40
CA TYR A 5 2.00 9.68 16.40
C TYR A 5 2.81 9.04 17.53
N ALA A 6 4.03 8.63 17.20
CA ALA A 6 4.97 8.08 18.16
C ALA A 6 6.28 8.86 18.05
N ASN A 7 6.80 9.31 19.18
CA ASN A 7 8.10 9.97 19.21
C ASN A 7 9.19 8.94 18.92
N ALA A 8 10.16 9.30 18.08
CA ALA A 8 11.25 8.41 17.71
C ALA A 8 12.06 7.92 18.93
N ARG A 9 12.20 8.74 19.99
CA ARG A 9 12.87 8.36 21.25
C ARG A 9 12.15 7.21 21.97
N ASP A 10 10.84 7.11 21.81
CA ASP A 10 10.02 6.13 22.53
C ASP A 10 9.90 4.80 21.77
N VAL A 11 10.31 4.77 20.49
CA VAL A 11 10.11 3.61 19.59
C VAL A 11 11.39 3.07 18.95
N LEU A 12 12.41 3.90 18.77
CA LEU A 12 13.68 3.50 18.17
C LEU A 12 14.74 3.24 19.25
N PRO A 13 15.63 2.26 19.04
CA PRO A 13 16.87 2.16 19.81
C PRO A 13 17.70 3.45 19.72
N SER A 14 18.46 3.77 20.76
CA SER A 14 19.27 4.98 20.86
C SER A 14 20.23 5.16 19.67
N GLU A 15 20.91 4.08 19.30
CA GLU A 15 21.87 4.03 18.21
C GLU A 15 21.22 4.31 16.84
N VAL A 16 19.98 3.86 16.64
CA VAL A 16 19.22 4.14 15.42
C VAL A 16 18.76 5.59 15.41
N LEU A 17 18.29 6.12 16.54
CA LEU A 17 17.89 7.52 16.65
C LEU A 17 19.06 8.47 16.37
N ASP A 18 20.24 8.16 16.88
CA ASP A 18 21.44 8.97 16.63
C ASP A 18 21.88 8.90 15.18
N ALA A 19 21.81 7.73 14.54
CA ALA A 19 22.05 7.61 13.10
C ALA A 19 21.04 8.43 12.27
N VAL A 20 19.75 8.40 12.62
CA VAL A 20 18.73 9.23 11.95
C VAL A 20 19.03 10.72 12.10
N ARG A 21 19.46 11.16 13.30
CA ARG A 21 19.81 12.57 13.57
C ARG A 21 20.98 13.09 12.74
N LEU A 22 21.91 12.22 12.33
CA LEU A 22 22.99 12.60 11.40
C LEU A 22 22.45 13.02 10.03
N HIS A 23 21.29 12.51 9.64
CA HIS A 23 20.69 12.76 8.33
C HIS A 23 19.50 13.71 8.38
N PHE A 24 18.72 13.71 9.47
CA PHE A 24 17.49 14.48 9.57
C PHE A 24 17.07 14.77 11.02
N THR A 25 16.52 15.96 11.26
CA THR A 25 15.83 16.31 12.51
C THR A 25 14.46 16.88 12.23
N GLY A 26 13.44 16.49 13.00
CA GLY A 26 12.06 16.95 12.84
C GLY A 26 11.08 15.78 12.65
N LEU A 27 9.94 16.06 12.02
CA LEU A 27 8.94 15.02 11.71
C LEU A 27 9.36 14.27 10.43
N LEU A 28 9.74 13.00 10.59
CA LEU A 28 10.13 12.13 9.48
C LEU A 28 9.06 11.07 9.24
N TRP A 29 8.51 11.03 8.01
CA TRP A 29 7.69 9.91 7.57
C TRP A 29 8.59 8.88 6.89
N VAL A 30 8.60 7.65 7.41
CA VAL A 30 9.30 6.53 6.80
C VAL A 30 8.29 5.74 5.98
N PRO A 31 8.46 5.61 4.65
CA PRO A 31 7.62 4.74 3.85
C PRO A 31 7.73 3.31 4.39
N SER A 32 6.59 2.63 4.57
CA SER A 32 6.59 1.18 4.76
C SER A 32 7.20 0.52 3.53
N ASP A 33 7.76 -0.68 3.69
CA ASP A 33 8.16 -1.53 2.55
C ASP A 33 7.03 -1.56 1.53
N VAL A 34 7.25 -0.83 0.44
CA VAL A 34 6.33 -0.68 -0.69
C VAL A 34 5.95 -2.05 -1.26
N GLY A 35 6.85 -3.02 -1.11
CA GLY A 35 6.62 -4.42 -1.47
C GLY A 35 5.37 -5.02 -0.82
N PHE A 36 5.08 -4.73 0.46
CA PHE A 36 3.95 -5.35 1.14
C PHE A 36 2.60 -4.97 0.53
N TYR A 37 2.42 -3.70 0.15
CA TYR A 37 1.17 -3.23 -0.47
C TYR A 37 1.09 -3.66 -1.94
N GLU A 38 2.21 -3.63 -2.66
CA GLU A 38 2.34 -4.09 -4.04
C GLU A 38 2.07 -5.59 -4.18
N GLU A 39 2.72 -6.44 -3.37
CA GLU A 39 2.54 -7.89 -3.36
C GLU A 39 1.11 -8.27 -3.00
N ARG A 40 0.54 -7.61 -1.99
CA ARG A 40 -0.86 -7.79 -1.61
C ARG A 40 -1.81 -7.37 -2.73
N ARG A 41 -1.51 -6.29 -3.46
CA ARG A 41 -2.28 -5.86 -4.63
C ARG A 41 -2.20 -6.92 -5.73
N LYS A 42 -1.01 -7.42 -6.04
CA LYS A 42 -0.79 -8.49 -7.02
C LYS A 42 -1.57 -9.76 -6.66
N LEU A 43 -1.54 -10.16 -5.39
CA LEU A 43 -2.33 -11.30 -4.89
C LEU A 43 -3.83 -11.10 -5.10
N VAL A 44 -4.36 -9.92 -4.75
CA VAL A 44 -5.79 -9.60 -4.94
C VAL A 44 -6.19 -9.70 -6.40
N LEU A 45 -5.37 -9.17 -7.32
CA LEU A 45 -5.65 -9.21 -8.76
C LEU A 45 -5.56 -10.63 -9.31
N ALA A 46 -4.52 -11.39 -8.96
CA ALA A 46 -4.35 -12.77 -9.41
C ALA A 46 -5.52 -13.68 -8.98
N LEU A 47 -5.98 -13.56 -7.72
CA LEU A 47 -7.15 -14.32 -7.25
C LEU A 47 -8.44 -13.87 -7.96
N LYS A 48 -8.56 -12.58 -8.28
CA LYS A 48 -9.72 -12.07 -9.00
C LYS A 48 -9.79 -12.61 -10.43
N ASP A 49 -8.65 -12.69 -11.12
CA ASP A 49 -8.53 -13.23 -12.46
C ASP A 49 -8.85 -14.74 -12.51
N GLN A 50 -8.56 -15.46 -11.42
CA GLN A 50 -8.98 -16.86 -11.24
C GLN A 50 -10.48 -17.02 -10.91
N GLY A 51 -11.25 -15.94 -10.85
CA GLY A 51 -12.69 -15.97 -10.57
C GLY A 51 -13.05 -16.14 -9.08
N VAL A 52 -12.08 -16.03 -8.17
CA VAL A 52 -12.33 -16.20 -6.73
C VAL A 52 -13.32 -15.13 -6.23
N PRO A 53 -14.33 -15.50 -5.41
CA PRO A 53 -15.28 -14.53 -4.86
C PRO A 53 -14.61 -13.48 -3.97
N THR A 54 -15.07 -12.23 -4.04
CA THR A 54 -14.51 -11.08 -3.29
C THR A 54 -14.35 -11.33 -1.79
N ARG A 55 -15.31 -12.03 -1.17
CA ARG A 55 -15.27 -12.37 0.27
C ARG A 55 -14.10 -13.29 0.59
N GLU A 56 -13.80 -14.23 -0.31
CA GLU A 56 -12.73 -15.20 -0.15
C GLU A 56 -11.36 -14.56 -0.44
N ILE A 57 -11.28 -13.70 -1.45
CA ILE A 57 -10.09 -12.87 -1.70
C ILE A 57 -9.74 -12.04 -0.46
N ALA A 58 -10.74 -11.40 0.16
CA ALA A 58 -10.55 -10.60 1.37
C ALA A 58 -9.94 -11.42 2.52
N ARG A 59 -10.44 -12.65 2.72
CA ARG A 59 -9.94 -13.60 3.71
C ARG A 59 -8.48 -13.99 3.44
N LEU A 60 -8.16 -14.36 2.20
CA LEU A 60 -6.83 -14.85 1.81
C LEU A 60 -5.76 -13.75 1.77
N SER A 61 -6.12 -12.53 1.39
CA SER A 61 -5.18 -11.40 1.24
C SER A 61 -5.10 -10.47 2.46
N GLY A 62 -5.88 -10.75 3.52
CA GLY A 62 -5.85 -9.97 4.76
C GLY A 62 -6.29 -8.51 4.57
N VAL A 63 -7.28 -8.27 3.70
CA VAL A 63 -7.89 -6.94 3.49
C VAL A 63 -9.42 -7.03 3.57
N THR A 64 -10.08 -5.88 3.66
CA THR A 64 -11.55 -5.84 3.65
C THR A 64 -12.11 -6.06 2.25
N SER A 65 -13.33 -6.59 2.15
CA SER A 65 -14.05 -6.73 0.88
C SER A 65 -14.22 -5.39 0.14
N ARG A 66 -14.29 -4.27 0.88
CA ARG A 66 -14.28 -2.92 0.28
C ARG A 66 -12.95 -2.64 -0.40
N ARG A 67 -11.83 -2.95 0.27
CA ARG A 67 -10.49 -2.74 -0.30
C ARG A 67 -10.24 -3.61 -1.53
N VAL A 68 -10.72 -4.85 -1.54
CA VAL A 68 -10.69 -5.70 -2.74
C VAL A 68 -11.39 -5.01 -3.93
N ARG A 69 -12.62 -4.51 -3.74
CA ARG A 69 -13.36 -3.81 -4.80
C ARG A 69 -12.63 -2.56 -5.30
N GLN A 70 -12.02 -1.80 -4.40
CA GLN A 70 -11.22 -0.62 -4.76
C GLN A 70 -10.01 -1.00 -5.62
N ILE A 71 -9.27 -2.03 -5.22
CA ILE A 71 -8.09 -2.49 -5.98
C ILE A 71 -8.49 -2.93 -7.39
N VAL A 72 -9.59 -3.70 -7.51
CA VAL A 72 -10.10 -4.16 -8.81
C VAL A 72 -10.65 -3.00 -9.67
N ALA A 73 -11.24 -1.97 -9.06
CA ALA A 73 -11.68 -0.79 -9.79
C ALA A 73 -10.48 0.02 -10.31
N GLN A 74 -9.47 0.26 -9.46
CA GLN A 74 -8.23 0.96 -9.81
C GLN A 74 -7.48 0.25 -10.94
N SER A 75 -7.40 -1.09 -10.92
CA SER A 75 -6.74 -1.83 -12.01
C SER A 75 -7.47 -1.69 -13.35
N ARG A 76 -8.80 -1.55 -13.35
CA ARG A 76 -9.58 -1.30 -14.58
C ARG A 76 -9.33 0.10 -15.12
N GLU A 77 -9.24 1.10 -14.24
CA GLU A 77 -8.92 2.49 -14.62
C GLU A 77 -7.50 2.60 -15.19
N GLU A 78 -6.52 1.90 -14.60
CA GLU A 78 -5.14 1.81 -15.13
C GLU A 78 -5.06 1.10 -16.49
N SER A 79 -6.00 0.20 -16.78
CA SER A 79 -6.08 -0.53 -18.06
C SER A 79 -6.74 0.28 -19.18
N ILE A 80 -7.47 1.35 -18.84
CA ILE A 80 -8.07 2.26 -19.82
C ILE A 80 -6.98 3.28 -20.20
N PRO A 81 -6.55 3.37 -21.47
CA PRO A 81 -5.58 4.38 -21.86
C PRO A 81 -6.18 5.76 -21.64
N THR A 82 -5.64 6.52 -20.68
CA THR A 82 -6.08 7.90 -20.37
C THR A 82 -5.70 8.89 -21.49
N HIS A 83 -4.95 8.45 -22.52
CA HIS A 83 -4.59 9.29 -23.66
C HIS A 83 -5.43 8.91 -24.90
N ARG A 84 -6.62 9.50 -25.02
CA ARG A 84 -7.17 9.80 -26.36
C ARG A 84 -6.54 11.11 -26.79
N ASP A 85 -5.60 11.04 -27.73
CA ASP A 85 -5.04 12.22 -28.37
C ASP A 85 -6.20 12.94 -29.10
N PRO A 86 -6.57 14.19 -28.75
CA PRO A 86 -7.70 14.83 -29.41
C PRO A 86 -7.40 15.29 -30.84
N LEU A 87 -6.14 15.23 -31.32
CA LEU A 87 -5.78 15.75 -32.63
C LEU A 87 -4.60 14.98 -33.25
N ARG A 88 -4.89 13.92 -34.00
CA ARG A 88 -4.17 13.56 -35.24
C ARG A 88 -4.98 12.60 -36.10
#